data_AF-A0A5C5B9Y8-F1
#
_entry.id   AF-A0A5C5B9Y8-F1
#
_cell.length_a   1.000
_cell.length_b   1.000
_cell.length_c   1.000
_cell.angle_alpha   90.00
_cell.angle_beta   90.00
_cell.angle_gamma   90.00
#
_symmetry.space_group_name_H-M   'P 1'
#
loop_
_entity.id
_entity.type
_entity.pdbx_description
1 polymer ?
#
loop_
_entity_poly.entity_id
_entity_poly.type
_entity_poly.pdbx_seq_one_letter_code
_entity_poly.pdbx_strand_id
1 'polypeptide(L)'
;GDVEKFDREMAFGMKFSPDTARTWQFRARPYGTTGYGETIAAVRRYTVADVADRITTPLLILSPENEQFWPGQAEQLAALAPTVSTLVPFTAAEGADGHCQPLARGLTAQRMFDWLDEQLGH
;
A
#
# COMPACT_ATOMS: atom_id res chain seq x y z
N GLY A 1 20.27 -23.99 2.82
CA GLY A 1 19.09 -23.93 1.91
C GLY A 1 19.09 -22.65 1.10
N ASP A 2 18.13 -22.47 0.19
CA ASP A 2 18.05 -21.27 -0.67
C ASP A 2 17.96 -19.96 0.12
N VAL A 3 17.26 -19.96 1.26
CA VAL A 3 17.17 -18.80 2.17
C VAL A 3 18.53 -18.41 2.75
N GLU A 4 19.32 -19.37 3.23
CA GLU A 4 20.66 -19.08 3.79
C GLU A 4 21.62 -18.55 2.72
N LYS A 5 21.49 -19.04 1.48
CA LYS A 5 22.27 -18.51 0.34
C LYS A 5 21.86 -17.07 0.04
N PHE A 6 20.56 -16.79 -0.06
CA PHE A 6 20.02 -15.45 -0.27
C PHE A 6 20.47 -14.48 0.83
N ASP A 7 20.37 -14.87 2.10
CA ASP A 7 20.78 -14.04 3.23
C ASP A 7 22.26 -13.71 3.20
N ARG A 8 23.12 -14.68 2.83
CA ARG A 8 24.56 -14.43 2.68
C ARG A 8 24.87 -13.45 1.56
N GLU A 9 24.21 -13.59 0.41
CA GLU A 9 24.38 -12.69 -0.74
C GLU A 9 23.88 -11.28 -0.43
N MET A 10 22.71 -11.15 0.22
CA MET A 10 22.19 -9.88 0.70
C MET A 10 23.12 -9.23 1.72
N ALA A 11 23.58 -9.98 2.71
CA ALA A 11 24.52 -9.49 3.72
C ALA A 11 25.84 -9.02 3.09
N PHE A 12 26.33 -9.70 2.04
CA PHE A 12 27.50 -9.26 1.29
C PHE A 12 27.21 -7.96 0.52
N GLY A 13 26.12 -7.88 -0.24
CA GLY A 13 25.75 -6.70 -1.02
C GLY A 13 25.56 -5.45 -0.16
N MET A 14 24.92 -5.60 1.01
CA MET A 14 24.67 -4.51 1.95
C MET A 14 25.95 -3.88 2.52
N LYS A 15 27.10 -4.60 2.52
CA LYS A 15 28.40 -4.03 2.93
C LYS A 15 28.87 -2.91 2.01
N PHE A 16 28.45 -2.92 0.75
CA PHE A 16 28.87 -1.93 -0.25
C PHE A 16 27.96 -0.70 -0.29
N SER A 17 26.84 -0.69 0.43
CA SER A 17 25.93 0.45 0.51
C SER A 17 25.35 0.61 1.92
N PRO A 18 26.04 1.37 2.79
CA PRO A 18 25.56 1.63 4.15
C PRO A 18 24.17 2.27 4.20
N ASP A 19 23.83 3.13 3.24
CA ASP A 19 22.50 3.75 3.16
C ASP A 19 21.40 2.75 2.82
N THR A 20 21.68 1.81 1.92
CA THR A 20 20.74 0.70 1.62
C THR A 20 20.59 -0.20 2.85
N ALA A 21 21.68 -0.51 3.55
CA ALA A 21 21.64 -1.32 4.77
C ALA A 21 20.81 -0.66 5.88
N ARG A 22 20.99 0.66 6.10
CA ARG A 22 20.20 1.44 7.04
C ARG A 22 18.72 1.47 6.66
N THR A 23 18.43 1.67 5.38
CA THR A 23 17.06 1.68 4.86
C THR A 23 16.38 0.32 5.06
N TRP A 24 17.08 -0.77 4.75
CA TRP A 24 16.63 -2.13 5.00
C TRP A 24 16.33 -2.34 6.49
N GLN A 25 17.31 -2.06 7.37
CA GLN A 25 17.15 -2.24 8.81
C GLN A 25 15.98 -1.46 9.38
N PHE A 26 15.68 -0.27 8.86
CA PHE A 26 14.52 0.52 9.29
C PHE A 26 13.20 -0.07 8.78
N ARG A 27 13.13 -0.40 7.48
CA ARG A 27 11.92 -0.95 6.85
C ARG A 27 11.59 -2.38 7.29
N ALA A 28 12.58 -3.15 7.73
CA ALA A 28 12.40 -4.53 8.19
C ALA A 28 11.87 -4.62 9.64
N ARG A 29 12.05 -3.59 10.48
CA ARG A 29 11.70 -3.64 11.93
C ARG A 29 10.27 -4.08 12.22
N PRO A 30 9.23 -3.62 11.49
CA PRO A 30 7.85 -3.97 11.79
C PRO A 30 7.56 -5.48 11.68
N TYR A 31 8.37 -6.23 10.92
CA TYR A 31 8.17 -7.65 10.70
C TYR A 31 8.75 -8.53 11.82
N GLY A 32 9.57 -7.97 12.73
CA GLY A 32 10.12 -8.69 13.89
C GLY A 32 11.12 -9.79 13.56
N THR A 33 11.57 -9.88 12.30
CA THR A 33 12.49 -10.89 11.77
C THR A 33 13.93 -10.37 11.77
N THR A 34 14.89 -11.28 11.75
CA THR A 34 16.32 -10.92 11.70
C THR A 34 17.00 -11.29 10.38
N GLY A 35 16.44 -12.25 9.62
CA GLY A 35 16.96 -12.68 8.32
C GLY A 35 16.37 -11.91 7.13
N TYR A 36 17.11 -11.82 6.03
CA TYR A 36 16.63 -11.11 4.82
C TYR A 36 15.46 -11.85 4.17
N GLY A 37 15.64 -13.13 3.86
CA GLY A 37 14.64 -13.98 3.24
C GLY A 37 13.44 -14.22 4.15
N GLU A 38 13.67 -14.33 5.46
CA GLU A 38 12.60 -14.40 6.46
C GLU A 38 11.74 -13.13 6.44
N THR A 39 12.36 -11.95 6.39
CA THR A 39 11.66 -10.66 6.30
C THR A 39 10.81 -10.59 5.02
N ILE A 40 11.37 -10.98 3.86
CA ILE A 40 10.62 -11.00 2.60
C ILE A 40 9.44 -11.98 2.67
N ALA A 41 9.63 -13.16 3.27
CA ALA A 41 8.55 -14.13 3.47
C ALA A 41 7.46 -13.57 4.41
N ALA A 42 7.83 -12.82 5.44
CA ALA A 42 6.89 -12.15 6.33
C ALA A 42 6.09 -11.06 5.59
N VAL A 43 6.76 -10.19 4.82
CA VAL A 43 6.12 -9.15 4.00
C VAL A 43 5.03 -9.74 3.10
N ARG A 44 5.31 -10.88 2.45
CA ARG A 44 4.36 -11.54 1.53
C ARG A 44 3.07 -12.04 2.20
N ARG A 45 3.05 -12.16 3.53
CA ARG A 45 1.82 -12.51 4.28
C ARG A 45 0.87 -11.31 4.43
N TYR A 46 1.35 -10.09 4.27
CA TYR A 46 0.54 -8.87 4.35
C TYR A 46 -0.12 -8.60 3.00
N THR A 47 -1.10 -9.43 2.68
CA THR A 47 -1.96 -9.29 1.52
C THR A 47 -3.41 -9.48 1.93
N VAL A 48 -4.31 -8.79 1.24
CA VAL A 48 -5.77 -8.95 1.42
C VAL A 48 -6.39 -9.84 0.34
N ALA A 49 -5.61 -10.34 -0.62
CA ALA A 49 -6.12 -11.06 -1.79
C ALA A 49 -7.07 -12.23 -1.44
N ASP A 50 -6.76 -12.99 -0.38
CA ASP A 50 -7.51 -14.18 0.02
C ASP A 50 -8.62 -13.89 1.05
N VAL A 51 -8.81 -12.63 1.45
CA VAL A 51 -9.76 -12.22 2.50
C VAL A 51 -10.60 -10.99 2.14
N ALA A 52 -10.32 -10.33 1.02
CA ALA A 52 -11.02 -9.12 0.60
C ALA A 52 -12.51 -9.36 0.32
N ASP A 53 -12.88 -10.58 -0.06
CA ASP A 53 -14.27 -11.03 -0.23
C ASP A 53 -15.08 -11.01 1.08
N ARG A 54 -14.41 -10.98 2.23
CA ARG A 54 -15.03 -10.91 3.56
C ARG A 54 -15.34 -9.48 4.01
N ILE A 55 -14.93 -8.47 3.23
CA ILE A 55 -15.22 -7.07 3.55
C ILE A 55 -16.71 -6.82 3.26
N THR A 56 -17.48 -6.57 4.31
CA THR A 56 -18.92 -6.26 4.20
C THR A 56 -19.25 -4.79 4.46
N THR A 57 -18.30 -4.04 5.02
CA THR A 57 -18.47 -2.60 5.27
C THR A 57 -18.29 -1.83 3.97
N PRO A 58 -19.14 -0.83 3.65
CA PRO A 58 -18.90 0.08 2.54
C PRO A 58 -17.47 0.62 2.57
N LEU A 59 -16.80 0.59 1.42
CA LEU A 59 -15.37 0.82 1.29
C LEU A 59 -15.11 1.95 0.29
N LEU A 60 -14.59 3.08 0.77
CA LEU A 60 -14.04 4.13 -0.08
C LEU A 60 -12.58 3.82 -0.42
N ILE A 61 -12.26 3.80 -1.70
CA ILE A 61 -10.91 3.59 -2.23
C ILE A 61 -10.51 4.82 -3.04
N LEU A 62 -9.45 5.51 -2.61
CA LEU A 62 -8.91 6.66 -3.32
C LEU A 62 -7.80 6.20 -4.27
N SER A 63 -7.94 6.49 -5.57
CA SER A 63 -6.99 6.06 -6.61
C SER A 63 -6.30 7.26 -7.28
N PRO A 64 -5.12 7.67 -6.78
CA PRO A 64 -4.32 8.70 -7.44
C PRO A 64 -3.64 8.18 -8.72
N GLU A 65 -3.73 8.94 -9.82
CA GLU A 65 -3.18 8.61 -11.14
C GLU A 65 -1.67 8.30 -11.10
N ASN A 66 -0.90 9.02 -10.28
CA ASN A 66 0.54 8.86 -10.11
C ASN A 66 0.91 8.21 -8.77
N GLU A 67 0.19 7.15 -8.38
CA GLU A 67 0.55 6.31 -7.23
C GLU A 67 1.91 5.63 -7.42
N GLN A 68 2.90 6.07 -6.65
CA GLN A 68 4.30 5.64 -6.78
C GLN A 68 4.64 4.37 -6.00
N PHE A 69 3.85 4.03 -4.97
CA PHE A 69 4.20 2.94 -4.06
C PHE A 69 3.51 1.62 -4.42
N TRP A 70 2.30 1.67 -4.98
CA TRP A 70 1.51 0.49 -5.35
C TRP A 70 0.60 0.76 -6.56
N PRO A 71 1.19 1.11 -7.72
CA PRO A 71 0.42 1.44 -8.92
C PRO A 71 -0.55 0.29 -9.28
N GLY A 72 -1.82 0.64 -9.50
CA GLY A 72 -2.89 -0.29 -9.91
C GLY A 72 -3.52 -1.13 -8.78
N GLN A 73 -3.01 -1.05 -7.53
CA GLN A 73 -3.58 -1.88 -6.45
C GLN A 73 -4.93 -1.37 -5.93
N ALA A 74 -5.27 -0.09 -6.12
CA ALA A 74 -6.58 0.44 -5.78
C ALA A 74 -7.69 -0.22 -6.61
N GLU A 75 -7.46 -0.36 -7.92
CA GLU A 75 -8.35 -1.04 -8.86
C GLU A 75 -8.42 -2.54 -8.56
N GLN A 76 -7.31 -3.17 -8.20
CA GLN A 76 -7.27 -4.58 -7.79
C GLN A 76 -8.11 -4.81 -6.53
N LEU A 77 -8.02 -3.95 -5.52
CA LEU A 77 -8.83 -4.05 -4.31
C LEU A 77 -10.32 -3.87 -4.62
N ALA A 78 -10.67 -2.88 -5.45
CA ALA A 78 -12.05 -2.67 -5.89
C ALA A 78 -12.61 -3.91 -6.61
N ALA A 79 -11.80 -4.57 -7.45
CA ALA A 79 -12.19 -5.79 -8.15
C ALA A 79 -12.36 -7.00 -7.22
N LEU A 80 -11.63 -7.06 -6.11
CA LEU A 80 -11.74 -8.13 -5.11
C LEU A 80 -12.96 -7.97 -4.19
N ALA A 81 -13.43 -6.73 -3.97
CA ALA A 81 -14.59 -6.43 -3.13
C ALA A 81 -15.62 -5.52 -3.85
N PRO A 82 -16.13 -5.92 -5.03
CA PRO A 82 -16.84 -5.02 -5.94
C PRO A 82 -18.20 -4.55 -5.41
N THR A 83 -18.84 -5.33 -4.55
CA THR A 83 -20.18 -5.04 -4.02
C THR A 83 -20.20 -3.94 -2.96
N VAL A 84 -19.06 -3.69 -2.31
CA VAL A 84 -18.92 -2.69 -1.24
C VAL A 84 -18.01 -1.53 -1.60
N SER A 85 -17.30 -1.61 -2.73
CA SER A 85 -16.26 -0.65 -3.11
C SER A 85 -16.82 0.56 -3.87
N THR A 86 -16.40 1.75 -3.45
CA THR A 86 -16.49 3.00 -4.21
C THR A 86 -15.06 3.44 -4.56
N LEU A 87 -14.69 3.34 -5.84
CA LEU A 87 -13.37 3.76 -6.32
C LEU A 87 -13.43 5.21 -6.83
N VAL A 88 -12.60 6.08 -6.26
CA VAL A 88 -12.56 7.52 -6.59
C VAL A 88 -11.21 7.87 -7.20
N PRO A 89 -11.15 8.16 -8.51
CA PRO A 89 -9.92 8.60 -9.16
C PRO A 89 -9.51 10.01 -8.73
N PHE A 90 -8.21 10.28 -8.60
CA PHE A 90 -7.64 11.61 -8.49
C PHE A 90 -6.62 11.83 -9.59
N THR A 91 -6.80 12.91 -10.35
CA THR A 91 -6.08 13.14 -11.60
C THR A 91 -5.04 14.24 -11.48
N ALA A 92 -4.09 14.25 -12.41
CA ALA A 92 -3.07 15.30 -12.49
C ALA A 92 -3.70 16.67 -12.82
N ALA A 93 -4.78 16.67 -13.61
CA ALA A 93 -5.55 17.88 -13.94
C ALA A 93 -6.18 18.54 -12.71
N GLU A 94 -6.49 17.75 -11.67
CA GLU A 94 -7.01 18.23 -10.39
C GLU A 94 -5.88 18.63 -9.41
N GLY A 95 -4.61 18.45 -9.80
CA GLY A 95 -3.46 18.61 -8.91
C GLY A 95 -3.45 17.62 -7.75
N ALA A 96 -4.11 16.48 -7.91
CA ALA A 96 -4.43 15.55 -6.84
C ALA A 96 -3.93 14.12 -7.09
N ASP A 97 -3.12 13.90 -8.10
CA ASP A 97 -2.59 12.61 -8.57
C ASP A 97 -1.52 11.96 -7.69
N GLY A 98 -1.05 12.64 -6.63
CA GLY A 98 0.00 12.11 -5.77
C GLY A 98 -0.50 11.11 -4.73
N HIS A 99 0.41 10.28 -4.21
CA HIS A 99 0.16 9.41 -3.06
C HIS A 99 -0.38 10.21 -1.86
N CYS A 100 -1.56 9.85 -1.35
CA CYS A 100 -2.29 10.61 -0.32
C CYS A 100 -2.69 12.06 -0.71
N GLN A 101 -2.68 12.38 -2.01
CA GLN A 101 -3.15 13.64 -2.58
C GLN A 101 -2.61 14.90 -1.86
N PRO A 102 -1.29 15.03 -1.65
CA PRO A 102 -0.71 16.01 -0.71
C PRO A 102 -0.93 17.46 -1.15
N LEU A 103 -1.04 17.69 -2.47
CA LEU A 103 -1.24 19.02 -3.06
C LEU A 103 -2.72 19.42 -3.19
N ALA A 104 -3.66 18.50 -2.95
CA ALA A 104 -5.10 18.70 -3.11
C ALA A 104 -5.89 18.24 -1.88
N ARG A 105 -5.40 18.58 -0.67
CA ARG A 105 -6.02 18.15 0.60
C ARG A 105 -7.46 18.62 0.77
N GLY A 106 -7.82 19.80 0.24
CA GLY A 106 -9.19 20.31 0.24
C GLY A 106 -10.13 19.41 -0.58
N LEU A 107 -9.75 19.09 -1.83
CA LEU A 107 -10.51 18.18 -2.70
C LEU A 107 -10.62 16.77 -2.10
N THR A 108 -9.53 16.29 -1.50
CA THR A 108 -9.48 14.97 -0.84
C THR A 108 -10.46 14.91 0.31
N ALA A 109 -10.43 15.90 1.21
CA ALA A 109 -11.34 16.00 2.33
C ALA A 109 -12.80 16.10 1.86
N GLN A 110 -13.06 16.96 0.87
CA GLN A 110 -14.40 17.11 0.30
C GLN A 110 -14.95 15.76 -0.18
N ARG A 111 -14.23 15.05 -1.07
CA ARG A 111 -14.69 13.75 -1.58
C ARG A 111 -14.88 12.69 -0.48
N MET A 112 -14.00 12.68 0.52
CA MET A 112 -14.14 11.77 1.66
C MET A 112 -15.37 12.08 2.51
N PHE A 113 -15.62 13.35 2.81
CA PHE A 113 -16.75 13.76 3.65
C PHE A 113 -18.07 13.66 2.89
N ASP A 114 -18.12 14.06 1.62
CA ASP A 114 -19.29 13.86 0.76
C ASP A 114 -19.69 12.37 0.73
N TRP A 115 -18.70 11.47 0.57
CA TRP A 115 -18.96 10.03 0.62
C TRP A 115 -19.42 9.54 2.00
N LEU A 116 -18.81 10.03 3.08
CA LEU A 116 -19.23 9.66 4.43
C LEU A 116 -20.66 10.13 4.73
N ASP A 117 -21.04 11.33 4.29
CA ASP A 117 -22.39 11.86 4.41
C ASP A 117 -23.39 11.01 3.61
N GLU A 118 -23.04 10.54 2.40
CA GLU A 118 -23.87 9.60 1.64
C GLU A 118 -24.04 8.24 2.34
N GLN A 119 -23.00 7.74 3.03
CA GLN A 119 -23.06 6.43 3.69
C GLN A 119 -23.69 6.45 5.08
N LEU A 120 -23.55 7.56 5.83
CA LEU A 120 -23.91 7.67 7.24
C LEU A 120 -24.97 8.75 7.54
N GLY A 121 -25.19 9.68 6.61
CA GLY A 121 -26.20 10.72 6.74
C GLY A 121 -27.60 10.11 6.72
N HIS A 122 -28.32 10.30 7.82
CA HIS A 122 -29.75 9.97 7.95
C HIS A 122 -30.62 11.11 7.42
#